data_AF-A0A967KE46-F1
#
_entry.id   AF-A0A967KE46-F1
#
_cell.length_a   1.000
_cell.length_b   1.000
_cell.length_c   1.000
_cell.angle_alpha   90.00
_cell.angle_beta   90.00
_cell.angle_gamma   90.00
#
_symmetry.space_group_name_H-M   'P 1'
#
loop_
_entity.id
_entity.type
_entity.pdbx_description
1 polymer ?
#
loop_
_entity_poly.entity_id
_entity_poly.type
_entity_poly.pdbx_seq_one_letter_code
_entity_poly.pdbx_strand_id
1 'polypeptide(L)'
;IGIYPVGDGSNGSVTLTAADTAYAVPASAPTGSYKITVQNNSDTDIYIGYQSTAANGIKLEPGDSAGDKFGAGQQFYAYCGVAGKDITYTIKLVN
;
A
#
# COMPACT_ATOMS: atom_id res chain seq x y z
N ILE A 1 6.01 -15.77 -7.98
CA ILE A 1 6.16 -14.46 -8.65
C ILE A 1 4.81 -14.08 -9.22
N GLY A 2 4.09 -13.16 -8.55
CA GLY A 2 2.87 -12.57 -9.08
C GLY A 2 3.25 -11.47 -10.07
N ILE A 3 2.64 -11.46 -11.25
CA ILE A 3 2.82 -10.39 -12.22
C ILE A 3 1.81 -9.30 -11.85
N TYR A 4 2.28 -8.19 -11.29
CA TYR A 4 1.45 -7.01 -11.04
C TYR A 4 1.49 -6.08 -12.26
N PRO A 5 0.37 -5.46 -12.66
CA PRO A 5 0.40 -4.46 -13.72
C PRO A 5 1.24 -3.24 -13.29
N VAL A 6 2.16 -2.81 -14.15
CA VAL A 6 3.05 -1.64 -13.94
C VAL A 6 2.72 -0.56 -14.97
N GLY A 7 2.66 0.71 -14.55
CA GLY A 7 2.43 1.88 -15.42
C GLY A 7 1.85 3.08 -14.65
N ASP A 8 1.79 4.26 -15.29
CA ASP A 8 1.32 5.57 -14.75
C ASP A 8 -0.16 5.60 -14.26
N GLY A 9 -0.84 4.46 -14.19
CA GLY A 9 -2.19 4.33 -13.63
C GLY A 9 -2.23 4.48 -12.11
N SER A 10 -1.43 5.37 -11.52
CA SER A 10 -1.47 5.67 -10.09
C SER A 10 -2.79 6.36 -9.78
N ASN A 11 -3.60 5.75 -8.90
CA ASN A 11 -4.77 6.42 -8.35
C ASN A 11 -4.37 7.47 -7.30
N GLY A 12 -3.17 7.36 -6.72
CA GLY A 12 -2.64 8.32 -5.76
C GLY A 12 -1.35 7.83 -5.10
N SER A 13 -0.83 8.68 -4.21
CA SER A 13 0.29 8.35 -3.33
C SER A 13 -0.09 8.57 -1.87
N VAL A 14 0.64 7.90 -0.97
CA VAL A 14 0.58 8.15 0.47
C VAL A 14 2.00 8.44 0.95
N THR A 15 2.17 9.59 1.61
CA THR A 15 3.41 9.94 2.30
C THR A 15 3.33 9.45 3.74
N LEU A 16 4.26 8.59 4.14
CA LEU A 16 4.46 8.09 5.49
C LEU A 16 5.22 9.17 6.28
N THR A 17 4.50 10.16 6.80
CA THR A 17 5.06 11.39 7.37
C THR A 17 5.76 11.23 8.72
N ALA A 18 5.50 10.15 9.45
CA ALA A 18 6.06 9.83 10.75
C ALA A 18 6.66 8.43 10.73
N ALA A 19 7.81 8.29 11.39
CA ALA A 19 8.43 7.00 11.63
C ALA A 19 7.54 6.14 12.53
N ASP A 20 7.63 4.82 12.36
CA ASP A 20 6.96 3.81 13.18
C ASP A 20 5.44 3.97 13.27
N THR A 21 4.85 4.56 12.22
CA THR A 21 3.42 4.83 12.13
C THR A 21 2.83 4.11 10.92
N ALA A 22 1.66 3.51 11.11
CA ALA A 22 0.92 2.87 10.02
C ALA A 22 -0.07 3.86 9.38
N TYR A 23 -0.17 3.81 8.07
CA TYR A 23 -1.00 4.69 7.24
C TYR A 23 -1.96 3.88 6.40
N ALA A 24 -3.21 4.31 6.32
CA ALA A 24 -4.22 3.72 5.46
C ALA A 24 -3.90 4.00 3.98
N VAL A 25 -3.98 2.96 3.13
CA VAL A 25 -3.72 3.02 1.69
C VAL A 25 -4.89 2.38 0.92
N PRO A 26 -5.73 3.17 0.22
CA PRO A 26 -5.82 4.63 0.26
C PRO A 26 -6.24 5.13 1.65
N ALA A 27 -6.19 6.44 1.89
CA ALA A 27 -6.56 7.05 3.18
C ALA A 27 -7.97 6.69 3.68
N SER A 28 -8.88 6.35 2.75
CA SER A 28 -10.23 5.86 3.06
C SER A 28 -10.56 4.64 2.22
N ALA A 29 -10.93 3.53 2.87
CA ALA A 29 -11.35 2.30 2.21
C ALA A 29 -12.47 2.53 1.18
N PRO A 30 -12.36 1.98 -0.05
CA PRO A 30 -13.44 1.95 -1.01
C PRO A 30 -14.72 1.29 -0.47
N THR A 31 -15.87 1.81 -0.87
CA THR A 31 -17.20 1.30 -0.47
C THR A 31 -17.60 0.02 -1.22
N GLY A 32 -16.98 -0.27 -2.37
CA GLY A 32 -17.13 -1.51 -3.10
C GLY A 32 -15.93 -2.44 -2.91
N SER A 33 -16.08 -3.71 -3.28
CA SER A 33 -14.92 -4.62 -3.35
C SER A 33 -13.90 -4.07 -4.35
N TYR A 34 -12.62 -4.25 -4.08
CA TYR A 34 -11.57 -3.64 -4.90
C TYR A 34 -10.31 -4.50 -4.94
N LYS A 35 -9.48 -4.29 -5.97
CA LYS A 35 -8.10 -4.74 -6.00
C LYS A 35 -7.20 -3.53 -5.80
N ILE A 36 -6.16 -3.70 -5.00
CA ILE A 36 -5.13 -2.69 -4.81
C ILE A 36 -3.77 -3.26 -5.22
N THR A 37 -2.96 -2.41 -5.84
CA THR A 37 -1.53 -2.65 -6.03
C THR A 37 -0.80 -1.46 -5.43
N VAL A 38 0.21 -1.71 -4.61
CA VAL A 38 1.09 -0.72 -4.02
C VAL A 38 2.50 -0.90 -4.54
N GLN A 39 3.22 0.20 -4.68
CA GLN A 39 4.62 0.21 -5.07
C GLN A 39 5.43 1.05 -4.09
N ASN A 40 6.56 0.51 -3.68
CA ASN A 40 7.54 1.24 -2.88
C ASN A 40 8.41 2.08 -3.82
N ASN A 41 8.16 3.39 -3.86
CA ASN A 41 8.99 4.33 -4.63
C ASN A 41 10.02 5.04 -3.75
N SER A 42 10.19 4.56 -2.51
CA SER A 42 11.16 5.10 -1.58
C SER A 42 12.48 4.32 -1.63
N ASP A 43 13.47 4.83 -0.93
CA ASP A 43 14.83 4.31 -0.76
C ASP A 43 14.97 3.40 0.49
N THR A 44 13.87 3.01 1.14
CA THR A 44 13.87 2.15 2.33
C THR A 44 12.81 1.07 2.24
N ASP A 45 12.97 0.01 3.02
CA ASP A 45 11.95 -1.05 3.16
C ASP A 45 10.65 -0.47 3.76
N ILE A 46 9.52 -0.89 3.20
CA ILE A 46 8.17 -0.56 3.66
C ILE A 46 7.43 -1.85 3.98
N TYR A 47 6.73 -1.90 5.10
CA TYR A 47 5.91 -3.03 5.48
C TYR A 47 4.46 -2.74 5.16
N ILE A 48 3.80 -3.66 4.46
CA ILE A 48 2.41 -3.50 4.03
C ILE A 48 1.55 -4.63 4.56
N GLY A 49 0.29 -4.38 4.89
CA GLY A 49 -0.56 -5.43 5.40
C GLY A 49 -1.98 -5.00 5.75
N TYR A 50 -2.70 -5.94 6.36
CA TYR A 50 -4.12 -5.78 6.70
C TYR A 50 -4.35 -5.21 8.10
N GLN A 51 -3.27 -4.94 8.84
CA GLN A 51 -3.31 -4.43 10.21
C GLN A 51 -2.54 -3.12 10.28
N SER A 52 -2.93 -2.25 11.19
CA SER A 52 -2.26 -0.97 11.46
C SER A 52 -0.95 -1.16 12.27
N THR A 53 -0.17 -2.20 11.96
CA THR A 53 1.12 -2.52 12.61
C THR A 53 2.06 -3.23 11.64
N ALA A 54 3.37 -3.19 11.91
CA ALA A 54 4.38 -3.89 11.10
C ALA A 54 4.48 -5.41 11.37
N ALA A 55 3.98 -5.88 12.51
CA ALA A 55 4.29 -7.22 13.06
C ALA A 55 3.89 -8.40 12.14
N ASN A 56 2.95 -8.18 11.24
CA ASN A 56 2.46 -9.18 10.27
C ASN A 56 2.50 -8.65 8.82
N GLY A 57 3.27 -7.58 8.58
CA GLY A 57 3.38 -6.96 7.28
C GLY A 57 4.28 -7.76 6.33
N ILE A 58 3.97 -7.70 5.05
CA ILE A 58 4.85 -8.12 3.98
C ILE A 58 5.89 -7.01 3.79
N LYS A 59 7.17 -7.38 3.76
CA LYS A 59 8.25 -6.45 3.46
C LYS A 59 8.26 -6.15 1.95
N LEU A 60 8.30 -4.87 1.60
CA LEU A 60 8.38 -4.36 0.24
C LEU A 60 9.69 -3.58 0.10
N GLU A 61 10.65 -4.11 -0.64
CA GLU A 61 11.96 -3.48 -0.86
C GLU A 61 11.82 -2.28 -1.83
N PRO A 62 12.80 -1.35 -1.89
CA PRO A 62 12.79 -0.27 -2.86
C PRO A 62 12.55 -0.75 -4.30
N GLY A 63 11.52 -0.21 -4.94
CA GLY A 63 11.12 -0.56 -6.31
C GLY A 63 10.15 -1.75 -6.41
N ASP A 64 9.95 -2.52 -5.34
CA ASP A 64 9.03 -3.64 -5.35
C ASP A 64 7.56 -3.19 -5.39
N SER A 65 6.71 -4.09 -5.86
CA SER A 65 5.26 -3.94 -5.85
C SER A 65 4.57 -5.18 -5.31
N ALA A 66 3.44 -4.96 -4.66
CA ALA A 66 2.60 -6.01 -4.12
C ALA A 66 1.13 -5.57 -4.16
N GLY A 67 0.21 -6.52 -4.10
CA GLY A 67 -1.21 -6.20 -4.21
C GLY A 67 -2.09 -7.37 -3.88
N ASP A 68 -3.34 -7.05 -3.54
CA ASP A 68 -4.35 -8.04 -3.18
C ASP A 68 -5.78 -7.53 -3.47
N LYS A 69 -6.75 -8.42 -3.32
CA LYS A 69 -8.18 -8.13 -3.38
C LYS A 69 -8.74 -7.93 -1.97
N PHE A 70 -9.56 -6.91 -1.84
CA PHE A 70 -10.25 -6.53 -0.61
C PHE A 70 -11.77 -6.56 -0.83
N GLY A 71 -12.49 -6.91 0.24
CA GLY A 71 -13.92 -6.68 0.33
C GLY A 71 -14.23 -5.19 0.57
N ALA A 72 -15.50 -4.84 0.38
CA ALA A 72 -15.99 -3.49 0.67
C ALA A 72 -15.65 -3.05 2.10
N GLY A 73 -15.14 -1.82 2.25
CA GLY A 73 -14.82 -1.22 3.55
C GLY A 73 -13.62 -1.83 4.29
N GLN A 74 -12.94 -2.82 3.70
CA GLN A 74 -11.69 -3.33 4.26
C GLN A 74 -10.55 -2.37 3.94
N GLN A 75 -9.54 -2.31 4.81
CA GLN A 75 -8.44 -1.34 4.72
C GLN A 75 -7.10 -2.04 4.56
N PHE A 76 -6.23 -1.44 3.77
CA PHE A 76 -4.82 -1.80 3.66
C PHE A 76 -3.96 -0.74 4.34
N TYR A 77 -2.85 -1.17 4.94
CA TYR A 77 -1.95 -0.30 5.67
C TYR A 77 -0.53 -0.42 5.16
N ALA A 78 0.20 0.68 5.19
CA ALA A 78 1.64 0.75 4.99
C ALA A 78 2.32 1.32 6.23
N TYR A 79 3.50 0.82 6.54
CA TYR A 79 4.30 1.16 7.70
C TYR A 79 5.75 1.33 7.28
N CYS A 80 6.43 2.33 7.82
CA CYS A 80 7.87 2.47 7.66
C CYS A 80 8.51 2.93 8.98
N GLY A 81 9.69 2.41 9.28
CA GLY A 81 10.50 2.88 10.42
C GLY A 81 11.16 4.24 10.19
N VAL A 82 10.96 4.84 9.01
CA VAL A 82 11.53 6.14 8.63
C VAL A 82 10.42 7.06 8.14
N ALA A 83 10.45 8.32 8.57
CA ALA A 83 9.53 9.36 8.12
C ALA A 83 9.88 9.87 6.71
N GLY A 84 8.88 10.45 6.03
CA GLY A 84 9.05 11.12 4.74
C GLY A 84 9.24 10.17 3.57
N LYS A 85 8.63 8.98 3.62
CA LYS A 85 8.71 7.97 2.57
C LYS A 85 7.40 7.88 1.82
N ASP A 86 7.47 7.58 0.53
CA ASP A 86 6.30 7.58 -0.35
C ASP A 86 6.06 6.20 -0.95
N ILE A 87 4.77 5.85 -1.01
CA ILE A 87 4.26 4.74 -1.82
C ILE A 87 3.25 5.28 -2.82
N THR A 88 3.20 4.67 -3.99
CA THR A 88 2.08 4.86 -4.91
C THR A 88 1.15 3.67 -4.83
N TYR A 89 -0.11 3.89 -5.18
CA TYR A 89 -1.09 2.83 -5.25
C TYR A 89 -2.04 2.99 -6.44
N THR A 90 -2.53 1.86 -6.91
CA THR A 90 -3.57 1.77 -7.94
C THR A 90 -4.73 0.95 -7.39
N ILE A 91 -5.96 1.42 -7.58
CA ILE A 91 -7.19 0.78 -7.14
C ILE A 91 -8.07 0.51 -8.36
N LYS A 92 -8.62 -0.71 -8.40
CA LYS A 92 -9.69 -1.05 -9.33
C LYS A 92 -10.88 -1.62 -8.57
N LEU A 93 -12.03 -0.98 -8.69
CA LEU A 93 -13.29 -1.54 -8.19
C LEU A 93 -13.60 -2.84 -8.92
N VAL A 94 -14.05 -3.83 -8.17
CA VAL A 94 -14.47 -5.14 -8.66
C VAL A 94 -15.98 -5.21 -8.50
N ASN A 95 -16.68 -5.26 -9.63
CA ASN A 95 -18.12 -5.50 -9.70
C ASN A 95 -18.43 -7.00 -9.50
#